data_AF-A0A354GVH8-F1
#
_entry.id   AF-A0A354GVH8-F1
#
_cell.length_a   1.000
_cell.length_b   1.000
_cell.length_c   1.000
_cell.angle_alpha   90.00
_cell.angle_beta   90.00
_cell.angle_gamma   90.00
#
_symmetry.space_group_name_H-M   'P 1'
#
loop_
_entity.id
_entity.type
_entity.pdbx_description
1 polymer ?
#
loop_
_entity_poly.entity_id
_entity_poly.type
_entity_poly.pdbx_seq_one_letter_code
_entity_poly.pdbx_strand_id
1 'polypeptide(L)' 'WACGVTPQAVALAARLPLLITHKPGHMFVTDLSAADR' A
#
# COMPACT_ATOMS: atom_id res chain seq x y z
N TRP A 1 -3.62 -8.07 -11.55
CA TRP A 1 -3.09 -6.72 -11.83
C TRP A 1 -2.10 -6.37 -10.72
N ALA A 2 -1.06 -5.62 -11.03
CA ALA A 2 -0.23 -5.06 -9.98
C ALA A 2 -1.11 -4.20 -9.05
N CYS A 3 -0.87 -4.29 -7.74
CA CYS A 3 -1.63 -3.54 -6.74
C CYS A 3 -0.70 -3.08 -5.61
N GLY A 4 -1.22 -2.20 -4.75
CA GLY A 4 -0.44 -1.58 -3.66
C GLY A 4 -0.01 -2.51 -2.52
N VAL A 5 -0.30 -3.82 -2.56
CA VAL A 5 0.12 -4.77 -1.52
C VAL A 5 1.48 -5.41 -1.79
N THR A 6 2.02 -5.31 -3.00
CA THR A 6 3.35 -5.83 -3.34
C THR A 6 4.46 -5.28 -2.42
N PRO A 7 4.51 -3.96 -2.10
CA PRO A 7 5.49 -3.44 -1.14
C PRO A 7 5.36 -4.04 0.26
N GLN A 8 4.14 -4.40 0.71
CA GLN A 8 3.94 -5.06 2.00
C GLN A 8 4.59 -6.46 1.99
N ALA A 9 4.36 -7.23 0.94
CA ALA A 9 4.96 -8.56 0.79
C ALA A 9 6.50 -8.51 0.71
N VAL A 10 7.03 -7.54 -0.05
CA VAL A 10 8.48 -7.34 -0.17
C VAL A 10 9.11 -6.93 1.16
N ALA A 11 8.47 -6.03 1.91
CA ALA A 11 8.98 -5.60 3.21
C ALA A 11 9.07 -6.75 4.23
N LEU A 12 8.08 -7.66 4.23
CA LEU A 12 8.11 -8.88 5.05
C LEU A 12 9.27 -9.80 4.65
N ALA A 13 9.47 -10.03 3.35
CA ALA A 13 10.57 -10.85 2.84
C ALA A 13 11.95 -10.24 3.14
N ALA A 14 12.07 -8.91 3.03
CA ALA A 14 13.29 -8.16 3.34
C ALA A 14 13.57 -8.05 4.84
N ARG A 15 12.59 -8.38 5.70
CA ARG A 15 12.67 -8.29 7.17
C ARG A 15 13.04 -6.88 7.62
N LEU A 16 12.31 -5.88 7.10
CA LEU A 16 12.52 -4.49 7.53
C LEU A 16 12.30 -4.37 9.04
N PRO A 17 13.16 -3.62 9.76
CA PRO A 17 13.04 -3.46 11.21
C PRO A 17 11.79 -2.68 11.62
N LEU A 18 11.22 -1.88 10.71
CA LEU A 18 9.99 -1.15 10.89
C LEU A 18 9.33 -0.90 9.52
N LEU A 19 8.03 -1.15 9.42
CA LEU A 19 7.19 -0.75 8.30
C LEU A 19 5.86 -0.22 8.84
N ILE A 20 5.46 0.98 8.40
CA ILE A 20 4.13 1.54 8.66
C ILE A 20 3.35 1.47 7.36
N THR A 21 2.19 0.81 7.39
CA THR A 21 1.31 0.66 6.22
C THR A 21 -0.14 0.55 6.67
N HIS A 22 -1.06 0.67 5.72
CA HIS A 22 -2.48 0.45 5.95
C HIS A 22 -2.81 -1.05 5.91
N LYS A 23 -3.88 -1.46 6.61
CA LYS A 23 -4.41 -2.82 6.50
C LYS A 23 -5.12 -3.00 5.15
N PRO A 24 -4.98 -4.14 4.45
CA PRO A 24 -5.76 -4.43 3.26
C PRO A 24 -7.27 -4.22 3.49
N GLY A 25 -7.93 -3.50 2.58
CA GLY A 25 -9.33 -3.10 2.71
C GLY A 25 -9.58 -1.83 3.54
N HIS A 26 -8.54 -1.24 4.14
CA HIS A 26 -8.60 0.01 4.92
C HIS A 26 -7.66 1.06 4.31
N MET A 27 -7.91 1.46 3.06
CA MET A 27 -7.05 2.39 2.32
C MET A 27 -7.26 3.84 2.76
N PHE A 28 -6.31 4.71 2.42
CA PHE A 28 -6.47 6.15 2.56
C PHE A 28 -7.27 6.70 1.37
N VAL A 29 -8.47 7.23 1.65
CA VAL A 29 -9.28 7.91 0.64
C VAL A 29 -8.76 9.34 0.53
N THR A 30 -8.40 9.75 -0.68
CA THR A 30 -7.91 11.09 -0.98
C THR A 30 -9.05 11.97 -1.53
N ASP A 31 -8.81 13.27 -1.65
CA ASP A 31 -9.70 14.20 -2.34
C ASP A 31 -9.58 14.13 -3.89
N LEU A 32 -8.73 13.24 -4.42
CA LEU A 32 -8.52 13.08 -5.86
C LEU A 32 -9.61 12.20 -6.46
N SER A 33 -10.11 12.60 -7.62
CA SER A 33 -10.98 11.76 -8.44
C SER A 33 -10.15 10.70 -9.17
N ALA A 34 -10.75 9.54 -9.43
CA ALA A 34 -10.09 8.49 -10.23
C ALA A 34 -9.82 8.91 -11.68
N ALA A 35 -10.47 9.98 -12.17
CA ALA A 35 -10.25 10.55 -13.49
C ALA A 35 -9.17 11.65 -13.49
N ASP A 36 -8.69 12.05 -12.31
CA ASP A 36 -7.59 13.01 -12.17
C ASP A 36 -6.30 12.34 -12.67
N ARG A 37 -5.52 13.08 -13.47
CA ARG A 37 -4.34 12.58 -14.20
C ARG A 37 -3.10 12.53 -13.34
#